data_AF-A0A1M3NWM7-F1
#
_entry.id   AF-A0A1M3NWM7-F1
#
_cell.length_a   1.000
_cell.length_b   1.000
_cell.length_c   1.000
_cell.angle_alpha   90.00
_cell.angle_beta   90.00
_cell.angle_gamma   90.00
#
_symmetry.space_group_name_H-M   'P 1'
#
loop_
_entity.id
_entity.type
_entity.pdbx_description
1 polymer ?
#
loop_
_entity_poly.entity_id
_entity_poly.type
_entity_poly.pdbx_seq_one_letter_code
_entity_poly.pdbx_strand_id
1 'polypeptide(L)'
;MKTIAVVLSGCCALASSATLAQTDLPGVKVTAPLYSSQHGGYLISGDFKVDPRMSSVVFPAQALAQGDILSIEPTSLQDDEYLVLQECASADCHEASIVRVWTAGNTGGADTRYNRVQITHENKYFIWLKRLPDASGQSCGQSRLKFSGDTTACGSHFTSFEQISPPLVLIPKGELAAFHRDELDKAILSDPVQVTQQTHEGSTYVVTYAGGSIARIRRMHATSGNPQTQ
;
A
#
# COMPACT_ATOMS: atom_id res chain seq x y z
N MET A 1 103.22 12.97 -21.43
CA MET A 1 102.50 13.69 -20.35
C MET A 1 101.16 14.13 -20.90
N LYS A 2 100.09 13.85 -20.14
CA LYS A 2 98.68 14.08 -20.47
C LYS A 2 98.33 15.56 -20.39
N THR A 3 97.49 16.05 -21.30
CA THR A 3 96.50 17.07 -20.99
C THR A 3 95.21 16.80 -21.77
N ILE A 4 94.10 16.95 -21.07
CA ILE A 4 92.77 16.35 -21.28
C ILE A 4 91.88 17.31 -22.07
N ALA A 5 91.15 16.79 -23.06
CA ALA A 5 90.08 17.48 -23.75
C ALA A 5 88.75 17.31 -22.99
N VAL A 6 88.03 18.41 -22.76
CA VAL A 6 86.67 18.43 -22.20
C VAL A 6 85.69 18.57 -23.36
N VAL A 7 84.82 17.57 -23.55
CA VAL A 7 83.69 17.63 -24.48
C VAL A 7 82.41 17.68 -23.64
N LEU A 8 81.66 18.77 -23.73
CA LEU A 8 80.31 18.87 -23.19
C LEU A 8 79.38 18.00 -24.05
N SER A 9 78.78 16.99 -23.43
CA SER A 9 77.74 16.14 -24.01
C SER A 9 76.37 16.61 -23.50
N GLY A 10 75.42 16.78 -24.42
CA GLY A 10 74.09 17.30 -24.15
C GLY A 10 73.11 16.27 -23.57
N CYS A 11 71.93 16.76 -23.19
CA CYS A 11 70.74 15.94 -23.03
C CYS A 11 69.50 16.78 -23.33
N CYS A 12 68.91 16.60 -24.52
CA CYS A 12 67.54 17.01 -24.81
C CYS A 12 66.60 16.11 -24.02
N ALA A 13 65.89 16.66 -23.03
CA ALA A 13 64.79 15.97 -22.37
C ALA A 13 63.55 16.05 -23.26
N LEU A 14 63.24 14.96 -23.96
CA LEU A 14 61.93 14.77 -24.60
C LEU A 14 60.90 14.53 -23.50
N ALA A 15 60.03 15.50 -23.25
CA ALA A 15 58.87 15.33 -22.39
C ALA A 15 57.86 14.43 -23.11
N SER A 16 57.76 13.17 -22.69
CA SER A 16 56.70 12.27 -23.11
C SER A 16 55.39 12.67 -22.42
N SER A 17 54.48 13.29 -23.15
CA SER A 17 53.10 13.50 -22.72
C SER A 17 52.40 12.14 -22.63
N ALA A 18 52.17 11.64 -21.42
CA ALA A 18 51.28 10.51 -21.20
C ALA A 18 49.84 10.97 -21.40
N THR A 19 49.25 10.64 -22.54
CA THR A 19 47.81 10.74 -22.78
C THR A 19 47.10 9.75 -21.86
N LEU A 20 46.49 10.25 -20.79
CA LEU A 20 45.53 9.48 -20.01
C LEU A 20 44.35 9.12 -20.93
N ALA A 21 44.20 7.84 -21.23
CA ALA A 21 42.99 7.33 -21.85
C ALA A 21 41.82 7.53 -20.87
N GLN A 22 41.03 8.59 -21.06
CA GLN A 22 39.74 8.72 -20.40
C GLN A 22 38.86 7.56 -20.89
N THR A 23 38.62 6.59 -20.01
CA THR A 23 37.62 5.56 -20.24
C THR A 23 36.27 6.21 -20.02
N ASP A 24 35.63 6.62 -21.11
CA ASP A 24 34.27 7.15 -21.06
C ASP A 24 33.31 5.96 -20.83
N LEU A 25 32.82 5.83 -19.60
CA LEU A 25 31.84 4.81 -19.25
C LEU A 25 30.55 5.14 -20.00
N PRO A 26 29.94 4.18 -20.71
CA PRO A 26 28.72 4.45 -21.45
C PRO A 26 27.66 5.00 -20.49
N GLY A 27 27.14 6.18 -20.81
CA GLY A 27 26.07 6.82 -20.04
C GLY A 27 24.85 5.92 -20.01
N VAL A 28 24.70 5.12 -18.96
CA VAL A 28 23.50 4.32 -18.72
C VAL A 28 22.39 5.31 -18.39
N LYS A 29 21.50 5.56 -19.36
CA LYS A 29 20.22 6.22 -19.08
C LYS A 29 19.38 5.27 -18.23
N VAL A 30 19.49 5.41 -16.91
CA VAL A 30 18.58 4.77 -15.95
C VAL A 30 17.25 5.50 -16.06
N THR A 31 16.36 5.02 -16.93
CA THR A 31 14.97 5.47 -16.94
C THR A 31 14.32 4.86 -15.71
N ALA A 32 13.88 5.69 -14.75
CA ALA A 32 13.14 5.21 -13.60
C ALA A 32 11.91 4.39 -14.06
N PRO A 33 11.55 3.30 -13.37
CA PRO A 33 10.32 2.56 -13.66
C PRO A 33 9.11 3.50 -13.72
N LEU A 34 8.11 3.16 -14.54
CA LEU A 34 6.91 3.98 -14.68
C LEU A 34 6.24 4.18 -13.32
N TYR A 35 5.70 5.39 -13.09
CA TYR A 35 5.04 5.78 -11.84
C TYR A 35 5.91 5.55 -10.60
N SER A 36 7.22 5.75 -10.71
CA SER A 36 8.13 5.55 -9.60
C SER A 36 8.98 6.79 -9.27
N SER A 37 9.39 6.86 -8.01
CA SER A 37 10.30 7.87 -7.47
C SER A 37 11.19 7.23 -6.42
N GLN A 38 12.44 7.66 -6.31
CA GLN A 38 13.30 7.23 -5.21
C GLN A 38 13.31 8.28 -4.11
N HIS A 39 13.08 7.86 -2.86
CA HIS A 39 13.13 8.74 -1.70
C HIS A 39 13.49 7.96 -0.43
N GLY A 40 14.43 8.46 0.37
CA GLY A 40 14.78 7.89 1.67
C GLY A 40 15.26 6.44 1.64
N GLY A 41 15.92 6.00 0.56
CA GLY A 41 16.37 4.62 0.40
C GLY A 41 15.27 3.64 -0.07
N TYR A 42 14.12 4.15 -0.48
CA TYR A 42 13.03 3.36 -1.05
C TYR A 42 12.77 3.73 -2.51
N LEU A 43 12.48 2.72 -3.31
CA LEU A 43 11.79 2.87 -4.58
C LEU A 43 10.29 2.89 -4.29
N ILE A 44 9.68 4.06 -4.44
CA ILE A 44 8.25 4.27 -4.27
C ILE A 44 7.59 4.11 -5.64
N SER A 45 6.56 3.28 -5.74
CA SER A 45 5.82 3.01 -6.97
C SER A 45 4.31 3.16 -6.75
N GLY A 46 3.66 3.83 -7.69
CA GLY A 46 2.21 3.90 -7.83
C GLY A 46 1.69 2.95 -8.92
N ASP A 47 2.46 1.94 -9.33
CA ASP A 47 2.05 1.01 -10.40
C ASP A 47 1.00 0.00 -9.89
N PHE A 48 -0.25 0.45 -9.84
CA PHE A 48 -1.44 -0.29 -9.45
C PHE A 48 -2.50 -0.19 -10.55
N LYS A 49 -3.43 -1.13 -10.55
CA LYS A 49 -4.47 -1.22 -11.58
C LYS A 49 -5.79 -1.67 -10.96
N VAL A 50 -6.88 -1.21 -11.55
CA VAL A 50 -8.22 -1.79 -11.33
C VAL A 50 -8.35 -3.05 -12.20
N ASP A 51 -8.95 -4.11 -11.67
CA ASP A 51 -9.24 -5.33 -12.43
C ASP A 51 -10.29 -5.05 -13.50
N PRO A 52 -10.00 -5.27 -14.80
CA PRO A 52 -10.95 -4.98 -15.87
C PRO A 52 -12.20 -5.88 -15.86
N ARG A 53 -12.14 -7.03 -15.18
CA ARG A 53 -13.27 -7.96 -15.00
C ARG A 53 -14.01 -7.72 -13.69
N MET A 54 -13.35 -7.08 -12.71
CA MET A 54 -13.88 -6.76 -11.40
C MET A 54 -13.54 -5.31 -11.05
N SER A 55 -14.34 -4.37 -11.56
CA SER A 55 -14.07 -2.92 -11.46
C SER A 55 -14.11 -2.35 -10.04
N SER A 56 -14.34 -3.17 -9.02
CA SER A 56 -14.26 -2.80 -7.60
C SER A 56 -12.92 -3.15 -6.94
N VAL A 57 -12.03 -3.84 -7.65
CA VAL A 57 -10.79 -4.40 -7.11
C VAL A 57 -9.57 -3.68 -7.64
N VAL A 58 -8.71 -3.23 -6.73
CA VAL A 58 -7.41 -2.63 -7.04
C VAL A 58 -6.30 -3.59 -6.63
N PHE A 59 -5.31 -3.80 -7.49
CA PHE A 59 -4.19 -4.70 -7.23
C PHE A 59 -2.86 -4.09 -7.72
N PRO A 60 -1.73 -4.47 -7.12
CA PRO A 60 -0.42 -4.01 -7.57
C PRO A 60 -0.10 -4.64 -8.94
N ALA A 61 0.42 -3.85 -9.87
CA ALA A 61 0.76 -4.33 -11.22
C ALA A 61 1.94 -5.33 -11.21
N GLN A 62 2.71 -5.33 -10.14
CA GLN A 62 3.82 -6.26 -9.89
C GLN A 62 3.56 -6.98 -8.57
N ALA A 63 4.01 -8.23 -8.47
CA ALA A 63 3.92 -8.98 -7.22
C ALA A 63 4.63 -8.23 -6.07
N LEU A 64 3.99 -8.23 -4.90
CA LEU A 64 4.58 -7.67 -3.70
C LEU A 64 5.59 -8.65 -3.14
N ALA A 65 6.79 -8.16 -2.89
CA ALA A 65 7.88 -8.90 -2.29
C ALA A 65 7.82 -8.80 -0.76
N GLN A 66 8.37 -9.79 -0.07
CA GLN A 66 8.59 -9.69 1.36
C GLN A 66 9.42 -8.43 1.69
N GLY A 67 8.99 -7.69 2.71
CA GLY A 67 9.63 -6.44 3.12
C GLY A 67 9.14 -5.20 2.37
N ASP A 68 8.32 -5.36 1.32
CA ASP A 68 7.60 -4.23 0.74
C ASP A 68 6.68 -3.58 1.78
N ILE A 69 6.46 -2.28 1.64
CA ILE A 69 5.50 -1.55 2.46
C ILE A 69 4.44 -0.97 1.54
N LEU A 70 3.18 -1.35 1.75
CA LEU A 70 2.04 -0.69 1.14
C LEU A 70 1.63 0.51 1.99
N SER A 71 1.61 1.71 1.40
CA SER A 71 1.00 2.90 1.99
C SER A 71 -0.39 3.07 1.37
N ILE A 72 -1.44 2.92 2.16
CA ILE A 72 -2.84 3.05 1.71
C ILE A 72 -3.51 4.12 2.57
N GLU A 73 -3.79 5.27 1.96
CA GLU A 73 -4.31 6.46 2.62
C GLU A 73 -5.72 6.77 2.10
N PRO A 74 -6.76 6.36 2.83
CA PRO A 74 -8.14 6.80 2.56
C PRO A 74 -8.33 8.26 3.00
N THR A 75 -8.87 9.12 2.13
CA THR A 75 -9.02 10.57 2.43
C THR A 75 -10.47 11.04 2.56
N SER A 76 -11.45 10.24 2.14
CA SER A 76 -12.87 10.66 2.11
C SER A 76 -13.84 9.49 2.22
N LEU A 77 -13.56 8.54 3.13
CA LEU A 77 -14.50 7.44 3.40
C LEU A 77 -15.77 7.99 4.06
N GLN A 78 -16.92 7.47 3.65
CA GLN A 78 -18.20 7.70 4.32
C GLN A 78 -18.31 6.86 5.60
N ASP A 79 -19.25 7.18 6.49
CA ASP A 79 -19.40 6.50 7.79
C ASP A 79 -19.77 5.01 7.66
N ASP A 80 -20.47 4.66 6.60
CA ASP A 80 -20.91 3.31 6.26
C ASP A 80 -19.88 2.54 5.41
N GLU A 81 -18.72 3.15 5.13
CA GLU A 81 -17.72 2.62 4.21
C GLU A 81 -16.46 2.07 4.89
N TYR A 82 -16.03 0.93 4.39
CA TYR A 82 -14.93 0.12 4.89
C TYR A 82 -13.99 -0.19 3.75
N LEU A 83 -12.81 0.45 3.73
CA LEU A 83 -11.75 0.09 2.79
C LEU A 83 -11.02 -1.12 3.35
N VAL A 84 -10.81 -2.13 2.53
CA VAL A 84 -10.27 -3.43 2.97
C VAL A 84 -9.05 -3.77 2.12
N LEU A 85 -7.97 -4.16 2.79
CA LEU A 85 -6.85 -4.87 2.17
C LEU A 85 -6.96 -6.34 2.55
N GLN A 86 -7.06 -7.20 1.55
CA GLN A 86 -7.08 -8.65 1.69
C GLN A 86 -5.92 -9.29 0.94
N GLU A 87 -5.59 -10.51 1.36
CA GLU A 87 -4.69 -11.40 0.65
C GLU A 87 -5.34 -12.78 0.46
N CYS A 88 -4.93 -13.53 -0.56
CA CYS A 88 -5.39 -14.90 -0.72
C CYS A 88 -4.87 -15.79 0.43
N ALA A 89 -5.76 -16.52 1.11
CA ALA A 89 -5.40 -17.49 2.14
C ALA A 89 -5.20 -18.90 1.57
N SER A 90 -5.80 -19.19 0.41
CA SER A 90 -5.65 -20.44 -0.33
C SER A 90 -4.94 -20.23 -1.67
N ALA A 91 -4.34 -21.29 -2.23
CA ALA A 91 -3.59 -21.22 -3.49
C ALA A 91 -4.47 -20.81 -4.71
N ASP A 92 -5.74 -21.22 -4.68
CA ASP A 92 -6.77 -20.89 -5.66
C ASP A 92 -7.55 -19.60 -5.33
N CYS A 93 -7.27 -18.97 -4.18
CA CYS A 93 -7.92 -17.76 -3.68
C CYS A 93 -9.44 -17.89 -3.47
N HIS A 94 -9.94 -19.09 -3.17
CA HIS A 94 -11.31 -19.28 -2.69
C HIS A 94 -11.51 -18.78 -1.25
N GLU A 95 -10.42 -18.72 -0.48
CA GLU A 95 -10.38 -18.06 0.82
C GLU A 95 -9.41 -16.87 0.77
N ALA A 96 -9.76 -15.81 1.49
CA ALA A 96 -8.96 -14.61 1.65
C ALA A 96 -8.87 -14.23 3.13
N SER A 97 -7.70 -13.70 3.52
CA SER A 97 -7.43 -13.20 4.87
C SER A 97 -7.45 -11.68 4.87
N ILE A 98 -8.08 -11.09 5.89
CA ILE A 98 -8.11 -9.64 6.09
C ILE A 98 -6.74 -9.17 6.62
N VAL A 99 -6.04 -8.36 5.84
CA VAL A 99 -4.77 -7.76 6.29
C VAL A 99 -5.05 -6.49 7.09
N ARG A 100 -5.98 -5.64 6.61
CA ARG A 100 -6.35 -4.39 7.27
C ARG A 100 -7.71 -3.88 6.81
N VAL A 101 -8.40 -3.19 7.71
CA VAL A 101 -9.65 -2.46 7.43
C VAL A 101 -9.48 -1.01 7.89
N TRP A 102 -9.91 -0.07 7.05
CA TRP A 102 -10.01 1.35 7.37
C TRP A 102 -11.46 1.79 7.33
N THR A 103 -11.83 2.69 8.24
CA THR A 103 -13.17 3.30 8.33
C THR A 103 -13.02 4.82 8.40
N ALA A 104 -14.10 5.59 8.21
CA ALA A 104 -14.06 7.05 8.34
C ALA A 104 -13.48 7.52 9.70
N GLY A 105 -13.85 6.85 10.80
CA GLY A 105 -13.33 7.12 12.14
C GLY A 105 -11.91 6.58 12.41
N ASN A 106 -11.34 5.78 11.51
CA ASN A 106 -10.05 5.12 11.69
C ASN A 106 -9.25 5.03 10.38
N THR A 107 -9.03 6.19 9.75
CA THR A 107 -8.18 6.35 8.56
C THR A 107 -6.70 6.55 8.89
N GLY A 108 -6.29 6.35 10.15
CA GLY A 108 -4.92 6.59 10.63
C GLY A 108 -4.62 8.05 11.02
N GLY A 109 -5.46 9.01 10.62
CA GLY A 109 -5.30 10.43 11.00
C GLY A 109 -3.89 10.97 10.73
N ALA A 110 -3.29 11.64 11.72
CA ALA A 110 -1.91 12.15 11.64
C ALA A 110 -0.82 11.07 11.76
N ASP A 111 -1.16 9.85 12.21
CA ASP A 111 -0.21 8.74 12.29
C ASP A 111 -0.13 8.01 10.94
N THR A 112 0.75 8.52 10.08
CA THR A 112 1.06 7.92 8.78
C THR A 112 1.56 6.47 8.85
N ARG A 113 1.90 5.93 10.02
CA ARG A 113 2.30 4.51 10.18
C ARG A 113 1.11 3.57 10.14
N TYR A 114 -0.07 3.99 10.58
CA TYR A 114 -1.27 3.14 10.56
C TYR A 114 -1.68 2.73 9.14
N ASN A 115 -1.38 3.60 8.19
CA ASN A 115 -1.64 3.41 6.77
C ASN A 115 -0.54 2.62 6.05
N ARG A 116 0.51 2.19 6.78
CA ARG A 116 1.61 1.40 6.25
C ARG A 116 1.47 -0.05 6.66
N VAL A 117 1.33 -0.91 5.66
CA VAL A 117 1.25 -2.37 5.83
C VAL A 117 2.55 -2.97 5.31
N GLN A 118 3.31 -3.60 6.20
CA GLN A 118 4.50 -4.36 5.81
C GLN A 118 4.09 -5.72 5.28
N ILE A 119 4.55 -6.04 4.09
CA ILE A 119 4.35 -7.33 3.42
C ILE A 119 5.30 -8.34 4.04
N THR A 120 4.73 -9.38 4.64
CA THR A 120 5.47 -10.42 5.38
C THR A 120 5.89 -11.59 4.49
N HIS A 121 5.15 -11.84 3.41
CA HIS A 121 5.44 -12.86 2.42
C HIS A 121 4.84 -12.49 1.05
N GLU A 122 5.37 -13.11 0.01
CA GLU A 122 4.85 -12.97 -1.35
C GLU A 122 3.47 -13.61 -1.45
N ASN A 123 2.48 -12.84 -1.89
CA ASN A 123 1.12 -13.31 -2.07
C ASN A 123 0.35 -12.40 -3.04
N LYS A 124 -0.88 -12.78 -3.35
CA LYS A 124 -1.82 -11.93 -4.08
C LYS A 124 -2.58 -11.06 -3.07
N TYR A 125 -2.32 -9.76 -3.13
CA TYR A 125 -2.98 -8.73 -2.33
C TYR A 125 -3.91 -7.91 -3.19
N PHE A 126 -5.06 -7.54 -2.63
CA PHE A 126 -6.07 -6.75 -3.33
C PHE A 126 -6.83 -5.83 -2.38
N ILE A 127 -7.20 -4.67 -2.89
CA ILE A 127 -7.82 -3.57 -2.15
C ILE A 127 -9.20 -3.32 -2.74
N TRP A 128 -10.20 -3.18 -1.89
CA TRP A 128 -11.59 -2.98 -2.30
C TRP A 128 -12.37 -2.23 -1.21
N LEU A 129 -13.54 -1.70 -1.57
CA LEU A 129 -14.38 -0.90 -0.67
C LEU A 129 -15.73 -1.59 -0.47
N LYS A 130 -16.20 -1.62 0.78
CA LYS A 130 -17.50 -2.19 1.16
C LYS A 130 -18.37 -1.16 1.87
N ARG A 131 -19.68 -1.22 1.64
CA ARG A 131 -20.67 -0.58 2.50
C ARG A 131 -21.31 -1.58 3.44
N LEU A 132 -21.35 -1.23 4.72
CA LEU A 132 -22.07 -1.96 5.77
C LEU A 132 -23.13 -1.03 6.36
N PRO A 133 -24.24 -1.55 6.91
CA PRO A 133 -25.28 -0.72 7.50
C PRO A 133 -24.72 0.22 8.57
N ASP A 134 -25.38 1.37 8.72
CA ASP A 134 -25.04 2.33 9.76
C ASP A 134 -25.29 1.69 11.14
N ALA A 135 -24.23 1.66 11.95
CA ALA A 135 -24.26 1.18 13.32
C ALA A 135 -24.46 2.33 14.33
N SER A 136 -24.57 3.57 13.86
CA SER A 136 -24.77 4.74 14.70
C SER A 136 -26.20 4.78 15.28
N GLY A 137 -26.31 5.11 16.57
CA GLY A 137 -27.60 5.47 17.19
C GLY A 137 -28.36 4.38 17.92
N GLN A 138 -27.93 3.11 17.92
CA GLN A 138 -28.55 2.07 18.76
C GLN A 138 -27.55 1.56 19.81
N SER A 139 -27.79 1.90 21.08
CA SER A 139 -27.11 1.21 22.18
C SER A 139 -27.52 -0.26 22.13
N CYS A 140 -26.55 -1.17 21.97
CA CYS A 140 -26.83 -2.60 22.09
C CYS A 140 -27.38 -2.84 23.49
N GLY A 141 -28.67 -3.19 23.58
CA GLY A 141 -29.30 -3.49 24.87
C GLY A 141 -30.38 -2.55 25.37
N GLN A 142 -31.07 -1.78 24.52
CA GLN A 142 -32.40 -1.28 24.90
C GLN A 142 -33.43 -2.42 24.83
N SER A 143 -33.34 -3.35 25.78
CA SER A 143 -34.46 -4.24 26.03
C SER A 143 -35.57 -3.41 26.66
N ARG A 144 -36.69 -3.23 25.94
CA ARG A 144 -37.89 -2.45 26.33
C ARG A 144 -38.51 -2.88 27.69
N LEU A 145 -37.94 -3.87 28.36
CA LEU A 145 -38.42 -4.49 29.60
C LEU A 145 -37.35 -4.65 30.71
N LYS A 146 -36.14 -4.07 30.59
CA LYS A 146 -35.14 -4.13 31.67
C LYS A 146 -34.97 -2.78 32.37
N PHE A 147 -35.35 -2.74 33.65
CA PHE A 147 -35.07 -1.67 34.61
C PHE A 147 -33.58 -1.60 35.05
N SER A 148 -32.63 -1.91 34.15
CA SER A 148 -31.20 -1.79 34.43
C SER A 148 -30.63 -0.62 33.63
N GLY A 149 -30.13 0.41 34.32
CA GLY A 149 -29.51 1.60 33.72
C GLY A 149 -28.14 1.37 33.06
N ASP A 150 -27.83 0.12 32.71
CA ASP A 150 -26.60 -0.26 32.05
C ASP A 150 -26.84 -0.27 30.54
N THR A 151 -26.75 0.90 29.92
CA THR A 151 -26.74 1.02 28.46
C THR A 151 -25.35 0.62 28.00
N THR A 152 -25.19 -0.59 27.44
CA THR A 152 -23.96 -0.92 26.71
C THR A 152 -23.88 -0.01 25.49
N ALA A 153 -23.02 0.99 25.55
CA ALA A 153 -22.72 1.84 24.42
C ALA A 153 -22.02 0.99 23.36
N CYS A 154 -22.71 0.69 22.27
CA CYS A 154 -22.08 0.10 21.11
C CYS A 154 -21.39 1.19 20.29
N GLY A 155 -20.22 0.86 19.74
CA GLY A 155 -19.49 1.76 18.84
C GLY A 155 -20.30 2.09 17.59
N SER A 156 -19.95 3.19 16.92
CA SER A 156 -20.62 3.65 15.69
C SER A 156 -20.20 2.92 14.41
N HIS A 157 -19.21 2.02 14.49
CA HIS A 157 -18.71 1.23 13.37
C HIS A 157 -18.43 -0.21 13.80
N PHE A 158 -18.46 -1.13 12.84
CA PHE A 158 -17.96 -2.48 13.06
C PHE A 158 -16.43 -2.44 13.15
N THR A 159 -15.88 -2.91 14.27
CA THR A 159 -14.43 -2.89 14.52
C THR A 159 -13.80 -4.29 14.53
N SER A 160 -14.63 -5.33 14.48
CA SER A 160 -14.21 -6.73 14.54
C SER A 160 -14.81 -7.49 13.36
N PHE A 161 -13.98 -8.28 12.69
CA PHE A 161 -14.36 -9.02 11.49
C PHE A 161 -13.86 -10.47 11.54
N GLU A 162 -14.50 -11.36 10.80
CA GLU A 162 -13.93 -12.69 10.53
C GLU A 162 -12.62 -12.55 9.77
N GLN A 163 -11.56 -13.19 10.27
CA GLN A 163 -10.20 -13.01 9.74
C GLN A 163 -10.06 -13.63 8.35
N ILE A 164 -10.71 -14.78 8.13
CA ILE A 164 -10.70 -15.53 6.89
C ILE A 164 -12.13 -15.63 6.40
N SER A 165 -12.36 -15.31 5.12
CA SER A 165 -13.66 -15.33 4.47
C SER A 165 -13.49 -15.61 2.97
N PRO A 166 -14.57 -15.82 2.19
CA PRO A 166 -14.48 -15.71 0.74
C PRO A 166 -13.90 -14.35 0.31
N PRO A 167 -13.22 -14.27 -0.85
CA PRO A 167 -12.66 -13.01 -1.34
C PRO A 167 -13.76 -11.98 -1.57
N LEU A 168 -13.46 -10.70 -1.31
CA LEU A 168 -14.40 -9.59 -1.50
C LEU A 168 -15.64 -9.63 -0.59
N VAL A 169 -15.56 -10.40 0.50
CA VAL A 169 -16.58 -10.45 1.55
C VAL A 169 -15.98 -9.91 2.85
N LEU A 170 -16.76 -9.11 3.57
CA LEU A 170 -16.40 -8.55 4.87
C LEU A 170 -17.51 -8.94 5.84
N ILE A 171 -17.19 -9.76 6.84
CA ILE A 171 -18.15 -10.32 7.78
C ILE A 171 -17.89 -9.72 9.17
N PRO A 172 -18.70 -8.74 9.62
CA PRO A 172 -18.60 -8.22 10.97
C PRO A 172 -18.93 -9.27 12.02
N LYS A 173 -18.26 -9.19 13.18
CA LYS A 173 -18.52 -10.04 14.35
C LYS A 173 -18.60 -9.21 15.62
N GLY A 174 -19.10 -9.81 16.69
CA GLY A 174 -19.28 -9.18 18.00
C GLY A 174 -20.71 -8.73 18.26
N GLU A 175 -20.94 -8.06 19.39
CA GLU A 175 -22.29 -7.72 19.86
C GLU A 175 -23.03 -6.79 18.91
N LEU A 176 -22.35 -5.78 18.37
CA LEU A 176 -22.93 -4.86 17.40
C LEU A 176 -23.36 -5.59 16.12
N ALA A 177 -22.55 -6.54 15.63
CA ALA A 177 -22.91 -7.36 14.48
C ALA A 177 -24.11 -8.27 14.76
N ALA A 178 -24.22 -8.81 15.98
CA ALA A 178 -25.38 -9.59 16.38
C ALA A 178 -26.67 -8.75 16.39
N PHE A 179 -26.58 -7.46 16.73
CA PHE A 179 -27.72 -6.54 16.76
C PHE A 179 -28.21 -6.16 15.35
N HIS A 180 -27.30 -6.01 14.39
CA HIS A 180 -27.60 -5.64 13.00
C HIS A 180 -27.66 -6.84 12.03
N ARG A 181 -27.88 -8.07 12.52
CA ARG A 181 -27.71 -9.30 11.74
C ARG A 181 -28.51 -9.31 10.43
N ASP A 182 -29.78 -8.93 10.47
CA ASP A 182 -30.65 -8.97 9.28
C ASP A 182 -30.22 -7.99 8.18
N GLU A 183 -29.67 -6.83 8.57
CA GLU A 183 -29.13 -5.83 7.65
C GLU A 183 -27.75 -6.26 7.14
N LEU A 184 -26.94 -6.85 8.02
CA LEU A 184 -25.63 -7.39 7.68
C LEU A 184 -25.70 -8.55 6.71
N ASP A 185 -26.64 -9.48 6.85
CA ASP A 185 -26.80 -10.61 5.93
C ASP A 185 -27.06 -10.11 4.49
N LYS A 186 -27.83 -9.02 4.34
CA LYS A 186 -28.04 -8.38 3.04
C LYS A 186 -26.79 -7.65 2.55
N ALA A 187 -26.11 -6.94 3.44
CA ALA A 187 -24.89 -6.21 3.08
C ALA A 187 -23.75 -7.15 2.71
N ILE A 188 -23.59 -8.30 3.37
CA ILE A 188 -22.58 -9.32 3.06
C ILE A 188 -22.75 -9.82 1.62
N LEU A 189 -23.99 -10.01 1.17
CA LEU A 189 -24.31 -10.49 -0.18
C LEU A 189 -24.18 -9.43 -1.28
N SER A 190 -24.06 -8.14 -0.94
CA SER A 190 -23.89 -7.10 -1.95
C SER A 190 -22.49 -7.12 -2.57
N ASP A 191 -22.35 -6.61 -3.78
CA ASP A 191 -21.03 -6.45 -4.38
C ASP A 191 -20.24 -5.32 -3.69
N PRO A 192 -18.90 -5.36 -3.72
CA PRO A 192 -18.06 -4.23 -3.37
C PRO A 192 -18.37 -2.98 -4.21
N VAL A 193 -18.04 -1.82 -3.66
CA VAL A 193 -18.22 -0.52 -4.34
C VAL A 193 -17.27 -0.43 -5.53
N GLN A 194 -17.81 -0.03 -6.67
CA GLN A 194 -17.07 0.08 -7.93
C GLN A 194 -16.12 1.27 -7.94
N VAL A 195 -14.96 1.13 -8.59
CA VAL A 195 -14.05 2.23 -8.90
C VAL A 195 -14.59 2.96 -10.14
N THR A 196 -14.79 4.27 -10.01
CA THR A 196 -15.31 5.13 -11.09
C THR A 196 -14.21 5.91 -11.79
N GLN A 197 -13.10 6.16 -11.10
CA GLN A 197 -11.95 6.87 -11.66
C GLN A 197 -10.65 6.31 -11.08
N GLN A 198 -9.62 6.27 -11.91
CA GLN A 198 -8.25 5.94 -11.53
C GLN A 198 -7.28 6.91 -12.20
N THR A 199 -6.23 7.32 -11.49
CA THR A 199 -5.17 8.18 -12.03
C THR A 199 -3.84 7.93 -11.33
N HIS A 200 -2.75 8.37 -11.94
CA HIS A 200 -1.41 8.34 -11.36
C HIS A 200 -0.92 9.77 -11.11
N GLU A 201 -0.66 10.10 -9.85
CA GLU A 201 -0.03 11.35 -9.40
C GLU A 201 1.43 11.08 -9.05
N GLY A 202 2.29 11.08 -10.07
CA GLY A 202 3.71 10.73 -9.93
C GLY A 202 3.87 9.27 -9.50
N SER A 203 4.35 9.04 -8.28
CA SER A 203 4.49 7.70 -7.67
C SER A 203 3.32 7.30 -6.76
N THR A 204 2.19 8.01 -6.86
CA THR A 204 0.96 7.73 -6.11
C THR A 204 -0.12 7.28 -7.07
N TYR A 205 -0.73 6.14 -6.79
CA TYR A 205 -1.95 5.73 -7.46
C TYR A 205 -3.16 6.28 -6.70
N VAL A 206 -4.11 6.87 -7.40
CA VAL A 206 -5.31 7.46 -6.80
C VAL A 206 -6.54 6.85 -7.44
N VAL A 207 -7.41 6.28 -6.61
CA VAL A 207 -8.68 5.70 -7.03
C VAL A 207 -9.84 6.42 -6.35
N THR A 208 -10.90 6.64 -7.12
CA THR A 208 -12.17 7.17 -6.64
C THR A 208 -13.23 6.09 -6.78
N TYR A 209 -13.90 5.78 -5.69
CA TYR A 209 -15.00 4.83 -5.64
C TYR A 209 -16.34 5.53 -5.89
N ALA A 210 -17.35 4.74 -6.31
CA ALA A 210 -18.71 5.21 -6.46
C ALA A 210 -19.26 5.70 -5.11
N GLY A 211 -19.50 7.01 -4.97
CA GLY A 211 -19.77 7.66 -3.68
C GLY A 211 -18.80 8.79 -3.34
N GLY A 212 -17.72 8.92 -4.12
CA GLY A 212 -16.75 10.02 -4.00
C GLY A 212 -15.55 9.71 -3.10
N SER A 213 -15.51 8.53 -2.49
CA SER A 213 -14.47 8.12 -1.58
C SER A 213 -13.16 7.84 -2.31
N ILE A 214 -12.05 8.33 -1.76
CA ILE A 214 -10.75 8.28 -2.43
C ILE A 214 -9.76 7.48 -1.59
N ALA A 215 -8.98 6.63 -2.25
CA ALA A 215 -7.81 5.97 -1.69
C ALA A 215 -6.55 6.32 -2.48
N ARG A 216 -5.49 6.71 -1.77
CA ARG A 216 -4.16 6.99 -2.32
C ARG A 216 -3.24 5.85 -1.94
N ILE A 217 -2.63 5.21 -2.94
CA ILE A 217 -1.94 3.94 -2.77
C ILE A 217 -0.51 4.06 -3.32
N ARG A 218 0.45 3.54 -2.54
CA ARG A 218 1.87 3.47 -2.91
C ARG A 218 2.46 2.14 -2.43
N ARG A 219 3.40 1.60 -3.21
CA ARG A 219 4.32 0.54 -2.79
C ARG A 219 5.68 1.18 -2.52
N MET A 220 6.32 0.83 -1.41
CA MET A 220 7.69 1.22 -1.08
C MET A 220 8.53 -0.03 -0.98
N HIS A 221 9.53 -0.15 -1.85
CA HIS A 221 10.49 -1.25 -1.85
C HIS A 221 11.87 -0.72 -1.43
N ALA A 222 12.52 -1.34 -0.46
CA ALA A 222 13.84 -0.92 -0.03
C ALA A 222 14.85 -1.14 -1.17
N THR A 223 15.60 -0.10 -1.56
CA THR A 223 16.73 -0.31 -2.47
C THR A 223 17.93 -0.84 -1.68
N SER A 224 18.81 -1.58 -2.34
CA SER A 224 19.91 -2.37 -1.75
C SER A 224 20.96 -1.56 -0.95
N GLY A 225 20.72 -0.27 -0.68
CA GLY A 225 21.55 0.61 0.13
C GLY A 225 20.96 0.98 1.50
N ASN A 226 19.85 0.38 1.95
CA ASN A 226 19.25 0.67 3.26
C ASN A 226 19.39 -0.52 4.24
N PRO A 227 20.45 -0.58 5.07
CA PRO A 227 20.70 -1.68 5.99
C PRO A 227 19.89 -1.58 7.30
N GLN A 228 18.59 -1.26 7.24
CA GLN A 228 17.73 -1.16 8.45
C GLN A 228 16.75 -2.32 8.64
N THR A 229 16.90 -3.41 7.90
CA THR A 229 16.20 -4.68 8.16
C THR A 229 17.21 -5.81 8.30
N GLN A 230 17.86 -5.86 9.47
CA GLN A 230 18.33 -7.10 10.11
C GLN A 230 17.64 -7.20 11.47
#